data_AF-A0A559M036-F1
#
_entry.id   AF-A0A559M036-F1
#
_cell.length_a   1.000
_cell.length_b   1.000
_cell.length_c   1.000
_cell.angle_alpha   90.00
_cell.angle_beta   90.00
_cell.angle_gamma   90.00
#
_symmetry.space_group_name_H-M   'P 1'
#
loop_
_entity.id
_entity.type
_entity.pdbx_description
1 polymer ?
#
loop_
_entity_poly.entity_id
_entity_poly.type
_entity_poly.pdbx_seq_one_letter_code
_entity_poly.pdbx_strand_id
1 'polypeptide(L)'
;VVGVEKEYDNGEGVALIDRRNWIFRPEITEPQAPAARPPEVPLPEGSHTRDFTQTPVTLFRFSALTFNAHKIHYNRAWCREVEGHRDLVVHGPLNLLNMVDFWRDIRGGNGNGNGNGNGNATPKKITYRATHPVYAGERYRIVMGDEKDGITEARIVDSFGQVGMVGQIESF
;
A
#
# COMPACT_ATOMS: atom_id res chain seq x y z
N VAL A 1 -1.09 -19.74 5.71
CA VAL A 1 -0.21 -18.58 5.46
C VAL A 1 1.12 -19.12 4.97
N VAL A 2 1.70 -18.52 3.94
CA VAL A 2 3.01 -18.89 3.40
C VAL A 2 3.96 -17.73 3.63
N GLY A 3 5.02 -17.97 4.40
CA GLY A 3 6.10 -17.02 4.61
C GLY A 3 7.21 -17.22 3.59
N VAL A 4 7.76 -16.13 3.09
CA VAL A 4 8.92 -16.11 2.19
C VAL A 4 9.91 -15.11 2.73
N GLU A 5 11.17 -15.52 2.84
CA GLU A 5 12.31 -14.64 3.09
C GLU A 5 13.17 -14.59 1.84
N LYS A 6 13.60 -13.39 1.45
CA LYS A 6 14.55 -13.16 0.36
C LYS A 6 15.70 -12.32 0.90
N GLU A 7 16.90 -12.79 0.67
CA GLU A 7 18.13 -12.05 0.95
C GLU A 7 18.69 -11.53 -0.38
N TYR A 8 19.13 -10.28 -0.37
CA TYR A 8 19.83 -9.65 -1.47
C TYR A 8 21.19 -9.17 -0.95
N ASP A 9 22.26 -9.75 -1.48
CA ASP A 9 23.64 -9.50 -1.06
C ASP A 9 24.55 -9.16 -2.25
N ASN A 10 25.73 -8.63 -1.93
CA ASN A 10 26.82 -8.40 -2.87
C ASN A 10 28.17 -8.64 -2.18
N GLY A 11 29.29 -8.26 -2.82
CA GLY A 11 30.63 -8.44 -2.25
C GLY A 11 30.89 -7.69 -0.93
N GLU A 12 30.03 -6.75 -0.55
CA GLU A 12 30.09 -5.98 0.71
C GLU A 12 29.15 -6.54 1.79
N GLY A 13 28.39 -7.60 1.49
CA GLY A 13 27.47 -8.27 2.40
C GLY A 13 26.00 -8.08 2.04
N VAL A 14 25.12 -8.30 3.02
CA VAL A 14 23.67 -8.26 2.85
C VAL A 14 23.18 -6.82 2.73
N ALA A 15 22.55 -6.50 1.59
CA ALA A 15 21.97 -5.19 1.31
C ALA A 15 20.48 -5.09 1.75
N LEU A 16 19.71 -6.17 1.62
CA LEU A 16 18.29 -6.19 1.97
C LEU A 16 17.82 -7.59 2.38
N ILE A 17 16.98 -7.64 3.42
CA ILE A 17 16.19 -8.82 3.77
C ILE A 17 14.70 -8.48 3.62
N ASP A 18 14.01 -9.15 2.69
CA ASP A 18 12.56 -8.99 2.45
C ASP A 18 11.81 -10.20 3.00
N ARG A 19 10.94 -9.97 3.99
CA ARG A 19 10.07 -10.97 4.60
C ARG A 19 8.62 -10.69 4.23
N ARG A 20 7.98 -11.62 3.51
CA ARG A 20 6.58 -11.51 3.11
C ARG A 20 5.76 -12.68 3.58
N ASN A 21 4.51 -12.41 3.95
CA ASN A 21 3.52 -13.41 4.28
C ASN A 21 2.34 -13.31 3.31
N TRP A 22 2.03 -14.41 2.62
CA TRP A 22 0.88 -14.52 1.75
C TRP A 22 -0.21 -15.39 2.37
N ILE A 23 -1.45 -14.97 2.17
CA ILE A 23 -2.64 -15.72 2.59
C ILE A 23 -3.21 -16.38 1.34
N PHE A 24 -3.03 -17.69 1.23
CA PHE A 24 -3.74 -18.50 0.25
C PHE A 24 -5.07 -18.92 0.85
N ARG A 25 -6.14 -18.71 0.09
CA ARG A 25 -7.48 -19.18 0.40
C ARG A 25 -7.83 -20.36 -0.50
N PRO A 26 -8.78 -21.22 -0.10
CA PRO A 26 -9.33 -22.21 -1.01
C PRO A 26 -9.81 -21.57 -2.31
N GLU A 27 -9.78 -22.35 -3.39
CA GLU A 27 -10.34 -21.94 -4.67
C GLU A 27 -11.80 -21.49 -4.49
N ILE A 28 -12.17 -20.41 -5.17
CA ILE A 28 -13.54 -19.92 -5.18
C ILE A 28 -14.32 -20.77 -6.18
N THR A 29 -15.09 -21.71 -5.66
CA THR A 29 -15.99 -22.57 -6.45
C THR A 29 -17.35 -21.93 -6.70
N GLU A 30 -17.76 -21.03 -5.80
CA GLU A 30 -19.00 -20.27 -5.90
C GLU A 30 -18.69 -18.78 -5.87
N PRO A 31 -19.18 -18.00 -6.86
CA PRO A 31 -19.08 -16.55 -6.87
C PRO A 31 -19.46 -15.89 -5.55
N GLN A 32 -18.61 -14.97 -5.07
CA GLN A 32 -18.91 -14.18 -3.89
C GLN A 32 -19.65 -12.90 -4.28
N ALA A 33 -20.66 -12.52 -3.50
CA ALA A 33 -21.36 -11.25 -3.69
C ALA A 33 -20.38 -10.08 -3.54
N PRO A 34 -20.40 -9.08 -4.44
CA PRO A 34 -19.56 -7.90 -4.31
C PRO A 34 -19.79 -7.19 -2.98
N ALA A 35 -18.70 -6.78 -2.33
CA ALA A 35 -18.75 -5.91 -1.17
C ALA A 35 -19.57 -4.64 -1.50
N ALA A 36 -20.44 -4.21 -0.59
CA ALA A 36 -21.15 -2.95 -0.75
C ALA A 36 -20.17 -1.76 -0.76
N ARG A 37 -20.54 -0.67 -1.44
CA ARG A 37 -19.90 0.63 -1.25
C ARG A 37 -20.59 1.33 -0.08
N PRO A 38 -19.92 1.52 1.07
CA PRO A 38 -20.48 2.25 2.21
C PRO A 38 -20.56 3.77 1.91
N PRO A 39 -21.29 4.56 2.73
CA PRO A 39 -21.31 6.02 2.63
C PRO A 39 -19.93 6.63 2.87
N GLU A 40 -19.62 7.72 2.15
CA GLU A 40 -18.35 8.44 2.36
C GLU A 40 -18.34 9.17 3.70
N VAL A 41 -17.15 9.23 4.30
CA VAL A 41 -16.84 10.01 5.51
C VAL A 41 -15.61 10.88 5.25
N PRO A 42 -15.43 11.99 5.99
CA PRO A 42 -14.23 12.80 5.89
C PRO A 42 -12.97 11.97 6.14
N LEU A 43 -11.95 12.17 5.30
CA LEU A 43 -10.63 11.55 5.53
C LEU A 43 -10.02 12.10 6.83
N PRO A 44 -9.33 11.27 7.61
CA PRO A 44 -8.75 11.70 8.88
C PRO A 44 -7.60 12.71 8.68
N GLU A 45 -7.46 13.60 9.64
CA GLU A 45 -6.31 14.48 9.77
C GLU A 45 -5.14 13.77 10.48
N GLY A 46 -3.94 14.35 10.37
CA GLY A 46 -2.73 13.93 11.10
C GLY A 46 -1.56 14.86 10.80
N SER A 47 -0.41 14.63 11.45
CA SER A 47 0.78 15.51 11.31
C SER A 47 1.17 15.70 9.85
N HIS A 48 1.20 14.60 9.07
CA HIS A 48 1.47 14.63 7.64
C HIS A 48 0.43 13.78 6.91
N THR A 49 -0.13 14.30 5.83
CA THR A 49 -1.11 13.57 5.01
C THR A 49 -0.83 13.66 3.52
N ARG A 50 -1.20 12.61 2.79
CA ARG A 50 -1.17 12.59 1.31
C ARG A 50 -2.35 11.80 0.77
N ASP A 51 -3.13 12.45 -0.09
CA ASP A 51 -4.29 11.86 -0.75
C ASP A 51 -3.89 11.14 -2.04
N PHE A 52 -4.59 10.04 -2.33
CA PHE A 52 -4.42 9.24 -3.53
C PHE A 52 -5.77 8.85 -4.12
N THR A 53 -5.77 8.63 -5.44
CA THR A 53 -6.84 7.96 -6.16
C THR A 53 -6.20 7.17 -7.28
N GLN A 54 -6.04 5.87 -7.08
CA GLN A 54 -5.39 5.03 -8.09
C GLN A 54 -6.33 4.77 -9.25
N THR A 55 -5.76 4.75 -10.45
CA THR A 55 -6.52 4.51 -11.68
C THR A 55 -6.27 3.07 -12.18
N PRO A 56 -7.16 2.51 -12.99
CA PRO A 56 -6.89 1.24 -13.67
C PRO A 56 -5.57 1.26 -14.47
N VAL A 57 -5.19 2.41 -15.03
CA VAL A 57 -3.92 2.58 -15.76
C VAL A 57 -2.72 2.46 -14.81
N THR A 58 -2.80 3.05 -13.61
CA THR A 58 -1.75 2.88 -12.60
C THR A 58 -1.62 1.41 -12.21
N LEU A 59 -2.73 0.73 -11.94
CA LEU A 59 -2.73 -0.68 -11.52
C LEU A 59 -2.21 -1.60 -12.62
N PHE A 60 -2.56 -1.35 -13.88
CA PHE A 60 -2.02 -2.07 -15.03
C PHE A 60 -0.49 -1.93 -15.12
N ARG A 61 0.03 -0.69 -15.07
CA ARG A 61 1.48 -0.44 -15.14
C ARG A 61 2.22 -1.08 -13.98
N PHE A 62 1.67 -0.98 -12.76
CA PHE A 62 2.28 -1.59 -11.58
C PHE A 62 2.30 -3.13 -11.68
N SER A 63 1.21 -3.73 -12.16
CA SER A 63 1.13 -5.18 -12.41
C SER A 63 2.20 -5.63 -13.40
N ALA A 64 2.40 -4.89 -14.50
CA ALA A 64 3.43 -5.18 -15.49
C ALA A 64 4.85 -5.05 -14.91
N LEU A 65 5.15 -3.96 -14.21
CA LEU A 65 6.50 -3.72 -13.63
C LEU A 65 6.87 -4.72 -12.53
N THR A 66 5.88 -5.24 -11.81
CA THR A 66 6.10 -6.15 -10.67
C THR A 66 5.83 -7.61 -11.00
N PHE A 67 5.51 -7.93 -12.26
CA PHE A 67 5.08 -9.25 -12.71
C PHE A 67 3.95 -9.84 -11.86
N ASN A 68 3.03 -8.98 -11.38
CA ASN A 68 1.90 -9.37 -10.56
C ASN A 68 0.61 -9.36 -11.38
N ALA A 69 0.31 -10.50 -12.00
CA ALA A 69 -0.83 -10.68 -12.89
C ALA A 69 -2.09 -11.22 -12.18
N HIS A 70 -2.29 -10.93 -10.89
CA HIS A 70 -3.53 -11.31 -10.21
C HIS A 70 -4.73 -10.53 -10.76
N LYS A 71 -5.81 -11.23 -11.11
CA LYS A 71 -6.97 -10.65 -11.83
C LYS A 71 -7.66 -9.51 -11.09
N ILE A 72 -7.64 -9.52 -9.76
CA ILE A 72 -8.22 -8.44 -8.95
C ILE A 72 -7.65 -7.04 -9.24
N HIS A 73 -6.48 -6.96 -9.89
CA HIS A 73 -5.81 -5.70 -10.19
C HIS A 73 -6.15 -5.12 -11.57
N TYR A 74 -6.69 -5.92 -12.51
CA TYR A 74 -6.93 -5.47 -13.89
C TYR A 74 -8.24 -5.96 -14.51
N ASN A 75 -8.89 -6.98 -13.96
CA ASN A 75 -10.13 -7.54 -14.49
C ASN A 75 -11.31 -7.21 -13.57
N ARG A 76 -12.06 -6.15 -13.93
CA ARG A 76 -13.20 -5.66 -13.13
C ARG A 76 -14.36 -6.67 -13.07
N ALA A 77 -14.63 -7.40 -14.15
CA ALA A 77 -15.66 -8.45 -14.15
C ALA A 77 -15.29 -9.55 -13.14
N TRP A 78 -14.05 -10.03 -13.17
CA TRP A 78 -13.55 -11.03 -12.23
C TRP A 78 -13.64 -10.56 -10.76
N CYS A 79 -13.26 -9.30 -10.48
CA CYS A 79 -13.42 -8.73 -9.14
C CYS A 79 -14.86 -8.89 -8.62
N ARG A 80 -15.84 -8.47 -9.42
CA ARG A 80 -17.24 -8.37 -8.99
C ARG A 80 -17.96 -9.71 -9.03
N GLU A 81 -17.68 -10.51 -10.05
CA GLU A 81 -18.45 -11.71 -10.36
C GLU A 81 -17.82 -12.98 -9.80
N VAL A 82 -16.58 -12.92 -9.28
CA VAL A 82 -15.89 -14.10 -8.74
C VAL A 82 -15.38 -13.83 -7.33
N GLU A 83 -14.52 -12.82 -7.14
CA GLU A 83 -13.82 -12.59 -5.86
C GLU A 83 -14.56 -11.69 -4.86
N GLY A 84 -15.79 -11.26 -5.16
CA GLY A 84 -16.60 -10.45 -4.24
C GLY A 84 -16.07 -9.04 -3.99
N HIS A 85 -15.19 -8.55 -4.85
CA HIS A 85 -14.63 -7.21 -4.80
C HIS A 85 -15.51 -6.23 -5.59
N ARG A 86 -15.82 -5.06 -4.99
CA ARG A 86 -16.67 -4.05 -5.65
C ARG A 86 -16.05 -3.42 -6.89
N ASP A 87 -14.72 -3.40 -6.95
CA ASP A 87 -13.97 -2.92 -8.12
C ASP A 87 -12.54 -3.50 -8.12
N LEU A 88 -11.67 -2.99 -8.99
CA LEU A 88 -10.25 -3.31 -8.99
C LEU A 88 -9.60 -2.97 -7.65
N VAL A 89 -8.84 -3.91 -7.10
CA VAL A 89 -8.15 -3.77 -5.82
C VAL A 89 -6.77 -3.16 -6.04
N VAL A 90 -6.43 -2.13 -5.28
CA VAL A 90 -5.11 -1.52 -5.27
C VAL A 90 -4.10 -2.48 -4.62
N HIS A 91 -2.93 -2.66 -5.24
CA HIS A 91 -1.88 -3.53 -4.71
C HIS A 91 -1.40 -3.06 -3.33
N GLY A 92 -1.31 -3.98 -2.37
CA GLY A 92 -0.63 -3.72 -1.09
C GLY A 92 0.80 -3.20 -1.28
N PRO A 93 1.64 -3.80 -2.15
CA PRO A 93 2.98 -3.30 -2.45
C PRO A 93 3.03 -1.89 -3.05
N LEU A 94 2.03 -1.47 -3.84
CA LEU A 94 1.95 -0.09 -4.33
C LEU A 94 1.69 0.88 -3.18
N ASN A 95 0.79 0.51 -2.28
CA ASN A 95 0.51 1.29 -1.08
C ASN A 95 1.72 1.38 -0.13
N LEU A 96 2.47 0.29 0.04
CA LEU A 96 3.74 0.30 0.76
C LEU A 96 4.75 1.28 0.12
N LEU A 97 4.91 1.22 -1.20
CA LEU A 97 5.80 2.14 -1.92
C LEU A 97 5.41 3.60 -1.69
N ASN A 98 4.13 3.93 -1.80
CA ASN A 98 3.63 5.29 -1.56
C ASN A 98 3.88 5.75 -0.11
N MET A 99 3.80 4.86 0.88
CA MET A 99 4.12 5.20 2.28
C MET A 99 5.60 5.53 2.45
N VAL A 100 6.50 4.75 1.84
CA VAL A 100 7.95 4.99 1.92
C VAL A 100 8.34 6.25 1.16
N ASP A 101 7.76 6.46 -0.02
CA ASP A 101 7.97 7.66 -0.84
C ASP A 101 7.52 8.92 -0.08
N PHE A 102 6.33 8.89 0.52
CA PHE A 102 5.86 10.01 1.33
C PHE A 102 6.73 10.27 2.56
N TRP A 103 7.20 9.22 3.24
CA TRP A 103 8.13 9.36 4.36
C TRP A 103 9.43 10.04 3.94
N ARG A 104 9.97 9.69 2.77
CA ARG A 104 11.18 10.33 2.21
C ARG A 104 10.96 11.81 1.92
N ASP A 105 9.80 12.17 1.39
CA ASP A 105 9.45 13.57 1.13
C ASP A 105 9.37 14.39 2.42
N ILE A 106 8.74 13.84 3.47
CA ILE A 106 8.67 14.48 4.78
C ILE A 106 10.07 14.67 5.38
N ARG A 107 10.91 13.62 5.36
CA ARG A 107 12.30 13.67 5.86
C ARG A 107 13.20 14.61 5.05
N GLY A 108 12.94 14.74 3.75
CA GLY A 108 13.68 15.63 2.84
C GLY A 108 13.27 17.10 2.93
N GLY A 109 12.32 17.47 3.81
CA GLY A 109 11.83 18.84 3.94
C GLY A 109 10.77 19.24 2.90
N ASN A 110 10.30 18.31 2.07
CA ASN A 110 9.26 18.54 1.06
C ASN A 110 7.89 18.06 1.55
N GLY A 111 7.45 18.56 2.71
CA GLY A 111 6.13 18.28 3.26
C GLY A 111 4.95 18.70 2.36
N ASN A 112 5.20 19.50 1.30
CA ASN A 112 4.20 19.98 0.36
C ASN A 112 4.35 19.37 -1.04
N GLY A 113 4.09 18.06 -1.16
CA GLY A 113 3.48 17.39 -2.33
C GLY A 113 4.08 17.52 -3.75
N ASN A 114 5.10 18.34 -3.98
CA ASN A 114 5.82 18.44 -5.24
C ASN A 114 7.02 17.50 -5.15
N GLY A 115 6.93 16.35 -5.83
CA GLY A 115 7.92 15.25 -5.86
C GLY A 115 9.28 15.59 -6.44
N ASN A 116 9.83 16.76 -6.13
CA ASN A 116 11.18 17.22 -6.40
C ASN A 116 12.07 17.12 -5.14
N GLY A 117 11.71 16.25 -4.20
CA GLY A 117 12.47 16.03 -2.97
C GLY A 117 13.73 15.24 -3.25
N ASN A 118 14.89 15.85 -3.03
CA ASN A 118 16.21 15.21 -3.06
C ASN A 118 16.41 14.29 -1.83
N GLY A 119 15.34 13.62 -1.39
CA GLY A 119 15.26 12.83 -0.16
C GLY A 119 16.04 11.54 -0.31
N ASN A 120 17.35 11.60 -0.09
CA ASN A 120 18.25 10.45 -0.07
C ASN A 120 18.08 9.59 1.22
N ALA A 121 17.00 9.84 1.99
CA ALA A 121 16.69 9.09 3.19
C ALA A 121 16.35 7.64 2.83
N THR A 122 17.10 6.72 3.44
CA THR A 122 16.86 5.28 3.32
C THR A 122 16.35 4.77 4.65
N PRO A 123 15.22 4.04 4.71
CA PRO A 123 14.76 3.46 5.95
C PRO A 123 15.64 2.28 6.34
N LYS A 124 15.89 2.12 7.64
CA LYS A 124 16.56 0.95 8.22
C LYS A 124 15.68 -0.28 8.14
N LYS A 125 14.38 -0.11 8.38
CA LYS A 125 13.40 -1.20 8.38
C LYS A 125 12.00 -0.66 8.12
N ILE A 126 11.19 -1.45 7.43
CA ILE A 126 9.77 -1.17 7.24
C ILE A 126 8.98 -2.40 7.66
N THR A 127 7.96 -2.19 8.49
CA THR A 127 6.97 -3.22 8.81
C THR A 127 5.60 -2.75 8.37
N TYR A 128 4.79 -3.64 7.82
CA TYR A 128 3.46 -3.27 7.34
C TYR A 128 2.49 -4.45 7.42
N ARG A 129 1.20 -4.13 7.43
CA ARG A 129 0.10 -5.08 7.37
C ARG A 129 -1.04 -4.49 6.56
N ALA A 130 -1.40 -5.13 5.46
CA ALA A 130 -2.67 -4.86 4.78
C ALA A 130 -3.82 -5.44 5.62
N THR A 131 -4.84 -4.64 5.87
CA THR A 131 -5.98 -4.95 6.74
C THR A 131 -7.30 -4.93 5.99
N HIS A 132 -7.48 -4.03 5.03
CA HIS A 132 -8.67 -3.94 4.19
C HIS A 132 -8.30 -3.56 2.74
N PRO A 133 -9.06 -4.05 1.73
CA PRO A 133 -8.85 -3.66 0.34
C PRO A 133 -9.21 -2.19 0.10
N VAL A 134 -8.36 -1.50 -0.64
CA VAL A 134 -8.63 -0.17 -1.22
C VAL A 134 -8.87 -0.37 -2.71
N TYR A 135 -9.77 0.41 -3.31
CA TYR A 135 -10.20 0.20 -4.69
C TYR A 135 -9.81 1.34 -5.63
N ALA A 136 -9.63 1.02 -6.91
CA ALA A 136 -9.36 2.02 -7.94
C ALA A 136 -10.55 2.99 -8.11
N GLY A 137 -10.23 4.27 -8.31
CA GLY A 137 -11.22 5.35 -8.43
C GLY A 137 -11.83 5.81 -7.11
N GLU A 138 -11.47 5.21 -5.98
CA GLU A 138 -11.88 5.65 -4.64
C GLU A 138 -10.74 6.43 -3.98
N ARG A 139 -11.09 7.51 -3.27
CA ARG A 139 -10.11 8.32 -2.55
C ARG A 139 -9.64 7.58 -1.30
N TYR A 140 -8.36 7.69 -1.02
CA TYR A 140 -7.78 7.26 0.24
C TYR A 140 -6.60 8.15 0.61
N ARG A 141 -6.22 8.13 1.88
CA ARG A 141 -5.18 8.99 2.44
C ARG A 141 -4.14 8.16 3.18
N ILE A 142 -2.88 8.49 2.98
CA ILE A 142 -1.82 8.13 3.93
C ILE A 142 -1.84 9.17 5.04
N VAL A 143 -1.97 8.72 6.28
CA VAL A 143 -1.77 9.54 7.48
C VAL A 143 -0.50 9.07 8.16
N MET A 144 0.44 9.99 8.36
CA MET A 144 1.75 9.71 8.93
C MET A 144 1.99 10.63 10.14
N GLY A 145 2.48 10.05 11.23
CA GLY A 145 2.87 10.79 12.43
C GLY A 145 4.23 11.44 12.30
N ASP A 146 4.60 12.26 13.26
CA ASP A 146 5.98 12.72 13.42
C ASP A 146 6.88 11.57 13.86
N GLU A 147 8.18 11.65 13.55
CA GLU A 147 9.15 10.67 14.02
C GLU A 147 9.33 10.78 15.53
N LYS A 148 9.25 9.63 16.20
CA LYS A 148 9.52 9.49 17.63
C LYS A 148 10.41 8.29 17.86
N ASP A 149 11.53 8.49 18.56
CA ASP A 149 12.50 7.44 18.87
C ASP A 149 12.99 6.67 17.61
N GLY A 150 13.15 7.39 16.50
CA GLY A 150 13.57 6.83 15.20
C GLY A 150 12.49 6.04 14.45
N ILE A 151 11.24 6.09 14.92
CA ILE A 151 10.10 5.38 14.32
C ILE A 151 9.07 6.39 13.83
N THR A 152 8.61 6.21 12.60
CA THR A 152 7.45 6.90 12.04
C THR A 152 6.31 5.92 11.80
N GLU A 153 5.17 6.15 12.42
CA GLU A 153 3.95 5.37 12.17
C GLU A 153 3.17 5.94 11.00
N ALA A 154 2.61 5.06 10.17
CA ALA A 154 1.79 5.43 9.05
C ALA A 154 0.61 4.47 8.85
N ARG A 155 -0.51 5.00 8.37
CA ARG A 155 -1.68 4.21 8.01
C ARG A 155 -2.33 4.72 6.74
N ILE A 156 -2.97 3.81 6.01
CA ILE A 156 -3.84 4.13 4.88
C ILE A 156 -5.28 4.03 5.33
N VAL A 157 -6.04 5.08 5.09
CA VAL A 157 -7.48 5.15 5.40
C VAL A 157 -8.23 5.52 4.14
N ASP A 158 -9.25 4.73 3.79
CA ASP A 158 -10.12 5.03 2.64
C ASP A 158 -11.16 6.10 2.98
N SER A 159 -11.85 6.61 1.95
CA SER A 159 -12.94 7.59 2.10
C SER A 159 -14.20 7.04 2.79
N PHE A 160 -14.13 5.83 3.35
CA PHE A 160 -15.21 5.17 4.08
C PHE A 160 -14.81 4.87 5.54
N GLY A 161 -13.66 5.39 5.98
CA GLY A 161 -13.16 5.25 7.35
C GLY A 161 -12.49 3.91 7.65
N GLN A 162 -12.28 3.05 6.65
CA GLN A 162 -11.60 1.77 6.83
C GLN A 162 -10.09 1.95 6.78
N VAL A 163 -9.40 1.33 7.72
CA VAL A 163 -7.93 1.25 7.70
C VAL A 163 -7.54 0.14 6.73
N GLY A 164 -6.99 0.50 5.58
CA GLY A 164 -6.55 -0.42 4.53
C GLY A 164 -5.16 -1.02 4.78
N MET A 165 -4.28 -0.26 5.42
CA MET A 165 -2.93 -0.71 5.76
C MET A 165 -2.41 0.07 6.98
N VAL A 166 -1.61 -0.59 7.81
CA VAL A 166 -0.80 0.04 8.85
C VAL A 166 0.66 -0.30 8.62
N GLY A 167 1.57 0.57 9.03
CA GLY A 167 3.00 0.32 8.96
C GLY A 167 3.84 1.24 9.84
N GLN A 168 5.08 0.83 10.05
CA GLN A 168 6.10 1.57 10.79
C GLN A 168 7.37 1.61 9.94
N ILE A 169 7.98 2.78 9.90
CA ILE A 169 9.24 3.03 9.18
C ILE A 169 10.28 3.43 10.23
N GLU A 170 11.34 2.64 10.34
CA GLU A 170 12.48 2.89 11.24
C GLU A 170 13.59 3.60 10.45
N SER A 171 14.10 4.71 10.97
CA SER A 171 15.28 5.38 10.41
C SER A 171 16.58 4.71 10.90
N PHE A 172 17.69 5.00 10.22
CA PHE A 172 19.03 4.70 10.75
C PHE A 172 19.37 5.60 11.94
#